data_AF-A0A075IAD4-F1
#
_entry.id   AF-A0A075IAD4-F1
#
_cell.length_a   1.000
_cell.length_b   1.000
_cell.length_c   1.000
_cell.angle_alpha   90.00
_cell.angle_beta   90.00
_cell.angle_gamma   90.00
#
_symmetry.space_group_name_H-M   'P 1'
#
loop_
_entity.id
_entity.type
_entity.pdbx_description
1 polymer ?
#
loop_
_entity_poly.entity_id
_entity_poly.type
_entity_poly.pdbx_seq_one_letter_code
_entity_poly.pdbx_strand_id
1 'polypeptide(L)'
;MFGFTNDTNVGMIFYTSLQSAPCFIEDKQVLIPLGVDQDPHFRITRDIAPKINKTKPALIHNIMIPSLLGPGGKMSASDEKNTIYTTDSPEVVKKKINKYAFSGGQPDIDEHRKIGGNPDIDVSYQYLRIFFEPDDNKLKNIR
;
A
#
# COMPACT_ATOMS: atom_id res chain seq x y z
N MET A 1 -16.56 8.55 -10.18
CA MET A 1 -15.88 7.49 -9.42
C MET A 1 -14.56 7.07 -10.06
N PHE A 2 -14.53 6.69 -11.35
CA PHE A 2 -13.28 6.32 -12.04
C PHE A 2 -12.73 7.33 -13.06
N GLY A 3 -13.49 8.38 -13.41
CA GLY A 3 -13.00 9.44 -14.31
C GLY A 3 -12.91 9.04 -15.79
N PHE A 4 -13.66 8.03 -16.24
CA PHE A 4 -13.67 7.61 -17.64
C PHE A 4 -14.23 8.71 -18.56
N THR A 5 -13.63 8.82 -19.74
CA THR A 5 -14.02 9.71 -20.84
C THR A 5 -14.51 8.89 -22.05
N ASN A 6 -15.03 9.55 -23.07
CA ASN A 6 -15.50 8.86 -24.29
C ASN A 6 -14.38 8.16 -25.07
N ASP A 7 -13.12 8.51 -24.83
CA ASP A 7 -11.95 7.83 -25.42
C ASP A 7 -11.54 6.57 -24.63
N THR A 8 -12.15 6.33 -23.48
CA THR A 8 -11.82 5.19 -22.62
C THR A 8 -12.32 3.89 -23.25
N ASN A 9 -11.44 2.89 -23.34
CA ASN A 9 -11.77 1.58 -23.86
C ASN A 9 -12.98 0.96 -23.12
N VAL A 10 -13.95 0.43 -23.87
CA VAL A 10 -15.18 -0.17 -23.32
C VAL A 10 -14.89 -1.31 -22.32
N GLY A 11 -13.81 -2.06 -22.52
CA GLY A 11 -13.36 -3.11 -21.60
C GLY A 11 -12.99 -2.58 -20.21
N MET A 12 -12.44 -1.36 -20.11
CA MET A 12 -12.13 -0.72 -18.82
C MET A 12 -13.40 -0.37 -18.05
N ILE A 13 -14.47 0.01 -18.76
CA ILE A 13 -15.78 0.28 -18.15
C ILE A 13 -16.36 -1.01 -17.56
N PHE A 14 -16.24 -2.12 -18.29
CA PHE A 14 -16.74 -3.43 -17.84
C PHE A 14 -15.89 -4.06 -16.73
N TYR A 15 -14.63 -3.65 -16.56
CA TYR A 15 -13.69 -4.23 -15.61
C TYR A 15 -14.19 -4.24 -14.16
N THR A 16 -14.93 -3.21 -13.73
CA THR A 16 -15.50 -3.16 -12.38
C THR A 16 -16.49 -4.29 -12.12
N SER A 17 -17.24 -4.70 -13.15
CA SER A 17 -18.18 -5.83 -13.07
C SER A 17 -17.43 -7.14 -12.85
N LEU A 18 -16.29 -7.33 -13.53
CA LEU A 18 -15.44 -8.50 -13.35
C LEU A 18 -14.84 -8.55 -11.93
N GLN A 19 -14.37 -7.42 -11.40
CA GLN A 19 -13.88 -7.32 -10.02
C GLN A 19 -14.98 -7.59 -8.97
N SER A 20 -16.23 -7.24 -9.29
CA SER A 20 -17.38 -7.42 -8.41
C SER A 20 -17.91 -8.86 -8.39
N ALA A 21 -17.81 -9.58 -9.51
CA ALA A 21 -18.44 -10.89 -9.67
C ALA A 21 -18.03 -11.94 -8.59
N PRO A 22 -16.75 -12.04 -8.18
CA PRO A 22 -16.33 -12.95 -7.11
C PRO A 22 -17.06 -12.73 -5.77
N CYS A 23 -17.55 -11.52 -5.51
CA CYS A 23 -18.26 -11.20 -4.26
C CYS A 23 -19.62 -11.89 -4.14
N PHE A 24 -20.16 -12.44 -5.24
CA PHE A 24 -21.53 -12.94 -5.31
C PHE A 24 -21.65 -14.39 -5.79
N ILE A 25 -20.53 -15.08 -6.04
CA ILE A 25 -20.51 -16.48 -6.51
C ILE A 25 -21.19 -17.39 -5.50
N GLU A 26 -20.82 -17.26 -4.22
CA GLU A 26 -21.46 -17.98 -3.13
C GLU A 26 -22.48 -17.08 -2.43
N ASP A 27 -23.51 -17.69 -1.84
CA ASP A 27 -24.48 -16.99 -0.99
C ASP A 27 -23.99 -16.90 0.45
N LYS A 28 -22.80 -16.29 0.63
CA LYS A 28 -22.13 -16.14 1.91
C LYS A 28 -21.58 -14.72 2.08
N GLN A 29 -21.32 -14.35 3.33
CA GLN A 29 -20.63 -13.11 3.66
C GLN A 29 -19.20 -13.14 3.11
N VAL A 30 -18.86 -12.17 2.27
CA VAL A 30 -17.50 -12.00 1.73
C VAL A 30 -16.77 -10.90 2.49
N LEU A 31 -15.49 -11.15 2.79
CA LEU A 31 -14.54 -10.18 3.35
C LEU A 31 -13.43 -9.93 2.35
N ILE A 32 -13.14 -8.65 2.07
CA ILE A 32 -12.18 -8.25 1.03
C ILE A 32 -11.06 -7.40 1.67
N PRO A 33 -9.84 -7.96 1.83
CA PRO A 33 -8.67 -7.18 2.17
C PRO A 33 -8.15 -6.46 0.91
N LEU A 34 -8.04 -5.13 0.95
CA LEU A 34 -7.67 -4.34 -0.23
C LEU A 34 -6.89 -3.08 0.13
N GLY A 35 -6.07 -2.59 -0.81
CA GLY A 35 -5.47 -1.26 -0.71
C GLY A 35 -6.48 -0.17 -1.10
N VAL A 36 -6.34 1.03 -0.53
CA VAL A 36 -7.30 2.15 -0.71
C VAL A 36 -7.60 2.49 -2.18
N ASP A 37 -6.68 2.21 -3.11
CA ASP A 37 -6.90 2.42 -4.55
C ASP A 37 -8.01 1.57 -5.17
N GLN A 38 -8.29 0.39 -4.59
CA GLN A 38 -9.31 -0.52 -5.11
C GLN A 38 -10.70 -0.25 -4.53
N ASP A 39 -10.78 0.61 -3.51
CA ASP A 39 -12.02 0.99 -2.83
C ASP A 39 -13.15 1.45 -3.78
N PRO A 40 -12.90 2.25 -4.84
CA PRO A 40 -13.96 2.68 -5.76
C PRO A 40 -14.70 1.51 -6.42
N HIS A 41 -14.03 0.39 -6.73
CA HIS A 41 -14.66 -0.79 -7.30
C HIS A 41 -15.66 -1.40 -6.32
N PHE A 42 -15.22 -1.64 -5.08
CA PHE A 42 -16.04 -2.34 -4.09
C PHE A 42 -17.10 -1.46 -3.43
N ARG A 43 -16.94 -0.13 -3.47
CA ARG A 43 -18.03 0.80 -3.13
C ARG A 43 -19.21 0.62 -4.09
N ILE A 44 -18.96 0.54 -5.40
CA ILE A 44 -20.02 0.26 -6.39
C ILE A 44 -20.62 -1.13 -6.18
N THR A 45 -19.77 -2.15 -5.93
CA THR A 45 -20.23 -3.51 -5.63
C THR A 45 -21.21 -3.52 -4.46
N ARG A 46 -20.93 -2.78 -3.38
CA ARG A 46 -21.81 -2.65 -2.21
C ARG A 46 -23.12 -1.91 -2.49
N ASP A 47 -23.11 -0.95 -3.41
CA ASP A 47 -24.32 -0.22 -3.82
C ASP A 47 -25.23 -1.09 -4.70
N ILE A 48 -24.64 -2.00 -5.50
CA ILE A 48 -25.37 -2.93 -6.39
C ILE A 48 -25.90 -4.14 -5.64
N ALA A 49 -25.15 -4.67 -4.67
CA ALA A 49 -25.52 -5.87 -3.90
C ALA A 49 -27.01 -5.96 -3.49
N PRO A 50 -27.62 -4.94 -2.85
CA PRO A 50 -29.03 -5.01 -2.48
C PRO A 50 -30.00 -5.02 -3.68
N LYS A 51 -29.61 -4.43 -4.83
CA LYS A 51 -30.44 -4.41 -6.05
C LYS A 51 -30.54 -5.79 -6.71
N ILE A 52 -29.55 -6.65 -6.47
CA ILE A 52 -29.50 -8.03 -6.97
C ILE A 52 -29.81 -9.06 -5.87
N ASN A 53 -30.40 -8.62 -4.75
CA ASN A 53 -30.73 -9.45 -3.59
C ASN A 53 -29.53 -10.24 -3.03
N LYS A 54 -28.35 -9.61 -2.99
CA LYS A 54 -27.11 -10.16 -2.45
C LYS A 54 -26.63 -9.38 -1.23
N THR A 55 -25.86 -10.05 -0.39
CA THR A 55 -25.26 -9.44 0.80
C THR A 55 -24.11 -8.51 0.41
N LYS A 56 -23.99 -7.38 1.12
CA LYS A 56 -22.89 -6.42 0.90
C LYS A 56 -21.56 -7.03 1.39
N PRO A 57 -20.49 -7.03 0.58
CA PRO A 57 -19.18 -7.51 1.02
C PRO A 57 -18.59 -6.57 2.08
N ALA A 58 -17.96 -7.13 3.11
CA ALA A 58 -17.19 -6.39 4.10
C ALA A 58 -15.79 -6.06 3.55
N LEU A 59 -15.25 -4.88 3.90
CA LEU A 59 -13.95 -4.41 3.39
C LEU A 59 -13.01 -4.14 4.57
N ILE A 60 -11.74 -4.52 4.43
CA ILE A 60 -10.64 -4.11 5.32
C ILE A 60 -9.57 -3.43 4.46
N HIS A 61 -9.29 -2.16 4.76
CA HIS A 61 -8.32 -1.37 4.02
C HIS A 61 -6.93 -1.51 4.61
N ASN A 62 -5.98 -1.90 3.76
CA ASN A 62 -4.57 -1.96 4.10
C ASN A 62 -3.91 -0.60 3.91
N ILE A 63 -2.99 -0.26 4.80
CA ILE A 63 -2.09 0.88 4.62
C ILE A 63 -1.21 0.67 3.39
N MET A 64 -0.91 1.75 2.69
CA MET A 64 0.03 1.70 1.57
C MET A 64 1.46 1.62 2.09
N ILE A 65 2.23 0.70 1.51
CA ILE A 65 3.66 0.59 1.77
C ILE A 65 4.34 1.74 1.02
N PRO A 66 5.14 2.57 1.71
CA PRO A 66 5.84 3.68 1.06
C PRO A 66 6.88 3.14 0.07
N SER A 67 7.18 3.91 -0.98
CA SER A 67 8.32 3.63 -1.84
C SER A 67 9.63 3.94 -1.12
N LEU A 68 10.75 3.45 -1.65
CA LEU A 68 12.07 3.78 -1.10
C LEU A 68 12.35 5.28 -1.10
N LEU A 69 11.81 6.06 -2.03
CA LEU A 69 12.11 7.50 -2.13
C LEU A 69 11.40 8.39 -1.10
N GLY A 70 10.52 7.83 -0.26
CA GLY A 70 9.94 8.57 0.86
C GLY A 70 8.41 8.55 0.95
N PRO A 71 7.87 9.26 1.95
CA PRO A 71 6.44 9.29 2.25
C PRO A 71 5.68 10.04 1.15
N GLY A 72 4.75 9.34 0.50
CA GLY A 72 3.93 9.86 -0.59
C GLY A 72 4.16 9.16 -1.93
N GLY A 73 5.29 8.46 -2.08
CA GLY A 73 5.50 7.57 -3.22
C GLY A 73 4.84 6.21 -3.00
N LYS A 74 4.08 5.73 -3.99
CA LYS A 74 3.69 4.32 -4.05
C LYS A 74 4.84 3.52 -4.63
N MET A 75 5.10 2.34 -4.06
CA MET A 75 6.04 1.41 -4.67
C MET A 75 5.48 0.95 -6.02
N SER A 76 6.26 1.17 -7.09
CA SER A 76 5.87 0.82 -8.45
C SER A 76 6.92 -0.07 -9.07
N ALA A 77 6.49 -1.21 -9.59
CA ALA A 77 7.36 -2.14 -10.30
C ALA A 77 8.04 -1.52 -11.54
N SER A 78 7.58 -0.36 -12.00
CA SER A 78 8.17 0.39 -13.12
C SER A 78 9.50 1.07 -12.80
N ASP A 79 9.84 1.27 -11.52
CA ASP A 79 11.12 1.86 -11.13
C ASP A 79 11.89 0.91 -10.22
N GLU A 80 12.87 0.21 -10.82
CA GLU A 80 13.70 -0.77 -10.13
C GLU A 80 14.50 -0.19 -8.96
N LYS A 81 14.77 1.12 -8.97
CA LYS A 81 15.56 1.78 -7.92
C LYS A 81 14.72 2.02 -6.66
N ASN A 82 13.41 2.16 -6.82
CA ASN A 82 12.51 2.57 -5.73
C ASN A 82 11.72 1.40 -5.13
N THR A 83 11.92 0.20 -5.68
CA THR A 83 11.18 -1.02 -5.38
C THR A 83 12.14 -2.12 -4.93
N ILE A 84 11.78 -2.79 -3.83
CA ILE A 84 12.43 -4.05 -3.42
C ILE A 84 11.60 -5.19 -3.98
N TYR A 85 12.19 -5.99 -4.86
CA TYR A 85 11.51 -7.16 -5.41
C TYR A 85 11.70 -8.35 -4.49
N THR A 86 10.74 -9.27 -4.49
CA THR A 86 10.83 -10.54 -3.76
C THR A 86 11.91 -11.48 -4.32
N THR A 87 12.44 -11.17 -5.51
CA THR A 87 13.53 -11.87 -6.18
C THR A 87 14.90 -11.23 -5.97
N ASP A 88 14.98 -10.08 -5.28
CA ASP A 88 16.25 -9.40 -5.02
C ASP A 88 17.13 -10.23 -4.07
N SER A 89 18.42 -10.33 -4.36
CA SER A 89 19.37 -10.97 -3.45
C SER A 89 19.62 -10.11 -2.20
N PRO A 90 20.05 -10.71 -1.07
CA PRO A 90 20.31 -9.95 0.17
C PRO A 90 21.28 -8.77 -0.01
N GLU A 91 22.27 -8.91 -0.90
CA GLU A 91 23.23 -7.86 -1.21
C GLU A 91 22.57 -6.68 -1.95
N VAL A 92 21.68 -6.98 -2.90
CA VAL A 92 20.92 -5.96 -3.64
C VAL A 92 19.95 -5.24 -2.71
N VAL A 93 19.23 -5.97 -1.85
CA VAL A 93 18.34 -5.39 -0.84
C VAL A 93 19.11 -4.43 0.07
N LYS A 94 20.25 -4.86 0.61
CA LYS A 94 21.11 -4.01 1.45
C LYS A 94 21.55 -2.75 0.73
N LYS A 95 21.97 -2.87 -0.54
CA LYS A 95 22.36 -1.72 -1.37
C LYS A 95 21.19 -0.77 -1.62
N LYS A 96 20.00 -1.29 -1.90
CA LYS A 96 18.80 -0.49 -2.17
C LYS A 96 18.37 0.29 -0.94
N ILE A 97 18.31 -0.37 0.23
CA ILE A 97 18.00 0.29 1.50
C ILE A 97 19.02 1.39 1.80
N ASN A 98 20.31 1.06 1.83
CA ASN A 98 21.33 2.03 2.25
C ASN A 98 21.49 3.21 1.30
N LYS A 99 21.21 3.03 0.00
CA LYS A 99 21.45 4.07 -1.01
C LYS A 99 20.20 4.86 -1.39
N TYR A 100 19.03 4.23 -1.38
CA TYR A 100 17.81 4.82 -1.94
C TYR A 100 16.69 4.98 -0.92
N ALA A 101 16.72 4.29 0.23
CA ALA A 101 15.71 4.50 1.26
C ALA A 101 15.85 5.91 1.82
N PHE A 102 14.79 6.69 1.69
CA PHE A 102 14.70 8.02 2.27
C PHE A 102 14.77 7.92 3.79
N SER A 103 15.72 8.65 4.36
CA SER A 103 15.87 8.74 5.80
C SER A 103 15.23 9.99 6.35
N GLY A 104 14.55 9.86 7.48
CA GLY A 104 14.07 10.99 8.28
C GLY A 104 15.14 11.58 9.21
N GLY A 105 16.38 11.10 9.14
CA GLY A 105 17.51 11.63 9.90
C GLY A 105 18.08 12.93 9.35
N GLN A 106 19.11 13.46 10.02
CA GLN A 106 19.83 14.66 9.56
C GLN A 106 21.07 14.25 8.76
N PRO A 107 21.54 15.08 7.82
CA PRO A 107 22.73 14.76 7.02
C PRO A 107 24.00 14.63 7.87
N ASP A 108 24.12 15.43 8.93
CA ASP A 108 25.26 15.44 9.83
C ASP A 108 24.94 14.81 11.19
N ILE A 109 25.93 14.12 11.76
CA ILE A 109 25.80 13.41 13.04
C ILE A 109 25.51 14.39 14.20
N ASP A 110 26.16 15.55 14.20
CA ASP A 110 25.99 16.54 15.27
C ASP A 110 24.60 17.15 15.26
N GLU A 111 24.03 17.40 14.08
CA GLU A 111 22.65 17.87 13.94
C GLU A 111 21.67 16.76 14.30
N HIS A 112 21.93 15.51 13.88
CA HIS A 112 21.09 14.38 14.23
C HIS A 112 21.02 14.15 15.75
N ARG A 113 22.13 14.36 16.47
CA ARG A 113 22.15 14.27 17.94
C ARG A 113 21.42 15.44 18.62
N LYS A 114 21.41 16.62 18.01
CA LYS A 114 20.76 17.82 18.57
C LYS A 114 19.25 17.85 18.31
N ILE A 115 18.82 17.52 17.10
CA ILE A 115 17.45 17.70 16.59
C ILE A 115 16.71 16.35 16.51
N GLY A 116 17.44 15.23 16.42
CA GLY A 116 16.86 13.91 16.23
C GLY A 116 16.50 13.61 14.76
N GLY A 117 15.96 12.41 14.55
CA GLY A 117 15.32 12.02 13.29
C GLY A 117 13.79 12.06 13.39
N ASN A 118 13.12 12.01 12.24
CA ASN A 118 11.68 11.89 12.14
C ASN A 118 11.27 10.50 11.64
N PRO A 119 10.86 9.57 12.53
CA PRO A 119 10.44 8.22 12.15
C PRO A 119 9.18 8.17 11.26
N ASP A 120 8.35 9.22 11.26
CA ASP A 120 7.11 9.24 10.48
C ASP A 120 7.39 9.38 8.96
N ILE A 121 8.56 9.90 8.59
CA ILE A 121 9.00 10.04 7.19
C ILE A 121 10.12 9.06 6.81
N ASP A 122 10.74 8.38 7.80
CA ASP A 122 11.85 7.45 7.56
C ASP A 122 11.34 6.10 7.00
N VAL A 123 11.74 5.77 5.77
CA VAL A 123 11.25 4.56 5.09
C VAL A 123 11.73 3.29 5.78
N SER A 124 12.94 3.29 6.32
CA SER A 124 13.49 2.13 7.02
C SER A 124 12.69 1.83 8.28
N TYR A 125 12.33 2.88 9.05
CA TYR A 125 11.43 2.75 10.19
C TYR A 125 10.03 2.28 9.78
N GLN A 126 9.47 2.81 8.69
CA GLN A 126 8.16 2.36 8.20
C GLN A 126 8.17 0.87 7.84
N TYR A 127 9.23 0.36 7.23
CA TYR A 127 9.33 -1.08 6.91
C TYR A 127 9.47 -1.95 8.14
N LEU A 128 10.24 -1.51 9.15
CA LEU A 128 10.31 -2.20 10.44
C LEU A 128 8.92 -2.30 11.06
N ARG A 129 8.20 -1.18 11.11
CA ARG A 129 6.83 -1.09 11.65
C ARG A 129 5.82 -1.96 10.90
N ILE A 130 5.91 -2.05 9.57
CA ILE A 130 4.90 -2.73 8.76
C ILE A 130 5.17 -4.25 8.66
N PHE A 131 6.43 -4.67 8.60
CA PHE A 131 6.78 -6.05 8.24
C PHE A 131 7.57 -6.81 9.28
N PHE A 132 8.52 -6.16 9.96
CA PHE A 132 9.62 -6.89 10.60
C PHE A 132 9.58 -6.88 12.13
N GLU A 133 8.96 -5.88 12.75
CA GLU A 133 8.87 -5.79 14.21
C GLU A 133 7.42 -5.99 14.67
N PRO A 134 7.08 -7.18 15.21
CA PRO A 134 5.75 -7.46 15.76
C PRO A 134 5.54 -6.90 17.17
N ASP A 135 6.59 -6.51 17.91
CA ASP A 135 6.48 -5.97 19.27
C ASP A 135 6.40 -4.44 19.27
N ASP A 136 5.22 -3.93 19.61
CA ASP A 136 4.95 -2.50 19.76
C ASP A 136 5.89 -1.81 20.76
N ASN A 137 6.38 -2.51 21.80
CA ASN A 137 7.30 -1.92 22.77
C ASN A 137 8.69 -1.73 22.16
N LYS A 138 9.15 -2.66 21.33
CA LYS A 138 10.42 -2.50 20.59
C LYS A 138 10.32 -1.38 19.58
N LEU A 139 9.21 -1.29 18.84
CA LEU A 139 8.98 -0.15 17.94
C LEU A 139 9.00 1.18 18.68
N LYS A 140 8.40 1.26 19.88
CA LYS A 140 8.47 2.46 20.72
C LYS A 140 9.88 2.80 21.19
N ASN A 141 10.73 1.81 21.46
CA ASN A 141 12.12 2.04 21.85
C ASN A 141 13.00 2.47 20.68
N ILE A 142 12.63 2.11 19.44
CA ILE A 142 13.34 2.49 18.21
C ILE A 142 12.91 3.88 17.72
N ARG A 143 11.69 4.31 18.06
CA ARG A 143 11.13 5.63 17.72
C ARG A 143 11.81 6.75 18.50
#